data_AF-A0A2U3LPL6-F1
#
_entry.id   AF-A0A2U3LPL6-F1
#
_cell.length_a   1.000
_cell.length_b   1.000
_cell.length_c   1.000
_cell.angle_alpha   90.00
_cell.angle_beta   90.00
_cell.angle_gamma   90.00
#
_symmetry.space_group_name_H-M   'P 1'
#
loop_
_entity.id
_entity.type
_entity.pdbx_description
1 polymer ?
#
loop_
_entity_poly.entity_id
_entity_poly.type
_entity_poly.pdbx_seq_one_letter_code
_entity_poly.pdbx_strand_id
1 'polypeptide(L)'
;MMVLSGGENAKVRLCKLMLKDVNWLVLDEPTNHLDVDAKEELKKAIKEYRGTVIVVSHEPEFYEDWVTHVWNLEEWTTKIV
;
A
#
# COMPACT_ATOMS: atom_id res chain seq x y z
N MET A 1 -10.22 -4.43 -23.23
CA MET A 1 -10.89 -3.68 -22.15
C MET A 1 -9.86 -2.75 -21.52
N MET A 2 -9.72 -1.53 -22.04
CA MET A 2 -8.82 -0.50 -21.50
C MET A 2 -9.65 0.77 -21.36
N VAL A 3 -10.41 0.85 -20.28
CA VAL A 3 -11.29 1.99 -19.97
C VAL A 3 -10.94 2.57 -18.59
N LEU A 4 -10.11 1.87 -17.81
CA LEU A 4 -9.75 2.30 -16.45
C LEU A 4 -8.40 2.98 -16.46
N SER A 5 -8.31 4.13 -15.79
CA SER A 5 -7.06 4.80 -15.46
C SER A 5 -6.17 3.92 -14.58
N GLY A 6 -4.90 4.31 -14.40
CA GLY A 6 -3.97 3.60 -13.51
C GLY A 6 -4.52 3.42 -12.09
N GLY A 7 -5.09 4.49 -11.52
CA GLY A 7 -5.69 4.47 -10.18
C GLY A 7 -6.99 3.66 -10.08
N GLU A 8 -7.82 3.67 -11.12
CA GLU A 8 -9.03 2.84 -11.16
C GLU A 8 -8.68 1.34 -11.27
N ASN A 9 -7.65 1.00 -12.03
CA ASN A 9 -7.16 -0.37 -12.14
C ASN A 9 -6.55 -0.86 -10.82
N ALA A 10 -5.84 0.00 -10.09
CA ALA A 10 -5.33 -0.27 -8.75
C ALA A 10 -6.47 -0.55 -7.75
N LYS A 11 -7.53 0.29 -7.74
CA LYS A 11 -8.73 0.08 -6.92
C LYS A 11 -9.41 -1.26 -7.21
N VAL A 12 -9.63 -1.59 -8.48
CA VAL A 12 -10.24 -2.88 -8.87
C VAL A 12 -9.39 -4.07 -8.42
N ARG A 13 -8.05 -3.96 -8.47
CA ARG A 13 -7.14 -4.99 -7.95
C ARG A 13 -7.26 -5.13 -6.44
N LEU A 14 -7.32 -4.02 -5.71
CA LEU A 14 -7.48 -4.03 -4.26
C LEU A 14 -8.82 -4.66 -3.85
N CYS A 15 -9.93 -4.28 -4.49
CA CYS A 15 -11.24 -4.91 -4.25
C CYS A 15 -11.22 -6.41 -4.52
N LYS A 16 -10.53 -6.86 -5.57
CA LYS A 16 -10.37 -8.30 -5.86
C LYS A 16 -9.55 -9.03 -4.80
N LEU A 17 -8.59 -8.37 -4.15
CA LEU A 17 -7.80 -8.94 -3.06
C LEU A 17 -8.62 -9.01 -1.77
N MET A 18 -9.44 -7.99 -1.47
CA MET A 18 -10.36 -7.98 -0.33
C MET A 18 -11.44 -9.09 -0.40
N LEU A 19 -11.78 -9.56 -1.61
CA LEU A 19 -12.75 -10.65 -1.82
C LEU A 19 -12.14 -12.05 -1.66
N LYS A 20 -10.84 -12.15 -1.38
CA LYS A 20 -10.16 -13.43 -1.13
C LYS A 20 -9.80 -13.53 0.35
N ASP A 21 -9.86 -14.75 0.89
CA ASP A 21 -9.35 -15.06 2.23
C ASP A 21 -7.81 -15.05 2.23
N VAL A 22 -7.26 -13.84 2.17
CA VAL A 22 -5.83 -13.58 2.27
C VAL A 22 -5.57 -12.96 3.62
N ASN A 23 -4.56 -13.46 4.33
CA ASN A 23 -4.18 -12.96 5.65
C ASN A 23 -3.07 -11.90 5.58
N TRP A 24 -2.31 -11.84 4.48
CA TRP A 24 -1.19 -10.93 4.27
C TRP A 24 -1.32 -10.19 2.94
N LEU A 25 -1.33 -8.87 3.00
CA LEU A 25 -1.27 -7.99 1.84
C LEU A 25 0.11 -7.31 1.81
N VAL A 26 0.84 -7.49 0.72
CA VAL A 26 2.16 -6.83 0.51
C VAL A 26 2.02 -5.85 -0.64
N LEU A 27 2.35 -4.59 -0.37
CA LEU A 27 2.23 -3.48 -1.31
C LEU A 27 3.60 -2.83 -1.48
N ASP A 28 4.08 -2.78 -2.72
CA ASP A 28 5.33 -2.13 -3.08
C ASP A 28 5.02 -0.84 -3.86
N GLU A 29 5.39 0.31 -3.30
CA GLU A 29 5.15 1.65 -3.83
C GLU A 29 3.70 1.89 -4.33
N PRO A 30 2.67 1.62 -3.50
CA PRO A 30 1.29 1.58 -3.97
C PRO A 30 0.68 2.96 -4.26
N THR A 31 1.34 4.03 -3.82
CA THR A 31 0.93 5.43 -4.07
C THR A 31 1.45 5.97 -5.39
N ASN A 32 2.34 5.25 -6.07
CA ASN A 32 2.96 5.74 -7.29
C ASN A 32 1.91 5.93 -8.41
N HIS A 33 2.02 7.06 -9.12
CA HIS A 33 1.06 7.48 -10.15
C HIS A 33 -0.39 7.68 -9.68
N LEU A 34 -0.64 7.75 -8.36
CA LEU A 34 -1.94 8.11 -7.80
C LEU A 34 -2.02 9.62 -7.53
N ASP A 35 -3.18 10.20 -7.82
CA ASP A 35 -3.54 11.53 -7.35
C ASP A 35 -3.92 11.49 -5.85
N VAL A 36 -4.09 12.68 -5.26
CA VAL A 36 -4.37 12.84 -3.82
C VAL A 36 -5.64 12.09 -3.41
N ASP A 37 -6.69 12.18 -4.22
CA ASP A 37 -7.97 11.53 -3.95
C ASP A 37 -7.84 10.00 -3.97
N ALA A 38 -7.10 9.46 -4.95
CA ALA A 38 -6.85 8.03 -5.05
C ALA A 38 -5.96 7.51 -3.91
N LYS A 39 -4.99 8.30 -3.42
CA LYS A 39 -4.18 7.96 -2.24
C LYS A 39 -5.04 7.84 -0.98
N GLU A 40 -5.93 8.80 -0.75
CA GLU A 40 -6.85 8.78 0.39
C GLU A 40 -7.81 7.58 0.35
N GLU A 41 -8.35 7.25 -0.82
CA GLU A 41 -9.22 6.08 -0.98
C GLU A 41 -8.47 4.75 -0.80
N LEU A 42 -7.25 4.64 -1.36
CA LEU A 42 -6.39 3.48 -1.14
C LEU A 42 -6.12 3.29 0.36
N LYS A 43 -5.77 4.36 1.05
CA LYS A 43 -5.51 4.38 2.49
C LYS A 43 -6.73 3.93 3.30
N LYS A 44 -7.93 4.42 2.98
CA LYS A 44 -9.18 3.94 3.61
C LYS A 44 -9.36 2.44 3.42
N ALA A 45 -9.20 1.95 2.19
CA ALA A 45 -9.41 0.53 1.89
C ALA A 45 -8.36 -0.38 2.57
N ILE A 46 -7.11 0.07 2.70
CA ILE A 46 -6.07 -0.63 3.46
C ILE A 46 -6.43 -0.68 4.95
N LYS A 47 -6.92 0.42 5.54
CA LYS A 47 -7.33 0.47 6.96
C LYS A 47 -8.51 -0.45 7.29
N GLU A 48 -9.36 -0.73 6.31
CA GLU A 48 -10.49 -1.67 6.45
C GLU A 48 -10.10 -3.14 6.24
N TYR A 49 -8.90 -3.40 5.72
CA TYR A 49 -8.43 -4.76 5.50
C TYR A 49 -8.17 -5.46 6.84
N ARG A 50 -8.79 -6.64 7.01
CA ARG A 50 -8.77 -7.40 8.27
C ARG A 50 -7.50 -8.25 8.48
N GLY A 51 -6.61 -8.29 7.49
CA GLY A 51 -5.35 -9.03 7.56
C GLY A 51 -4.16 -8.13 7.92
N THR A 52 -2.97 -8.71 7.88
CA THR A 52 -1.71 -7.98 8.04
C THR A 52 -1.35 -7.29 6.72
N VAL A 53 -0.90 -6.04 6.80
CA VAL A 53 -0.43 -5.28 5.65
C VAL A 53 1.05 -4.96 5.83
N ILE A 54 1.86 -5.29 4.84
CA ILE A 54 3.22 -4.78 4.68
C ILE A 54 3.16 -3.78 3.54
N VAL A 55 3.59 -2.54 3.80
CA VAL A 55 3.70 -1.50 2.77
C VAL A 55 5.14 -1.03 2.68
N VAL A 56 5.62 -0.89 1.46
CA VAL A 56 6.86 -0.19 1.11
C VAL A 56 6.45 1.12 0.45
N SER A 57 6.85 2.24 1.04
CA SER A 57 6.51 3.58 0.58
C SER A 57 7.66 4.53 0.92
N HIS A 58 7.94 5.48 0.03
CA HIS A 58 8.86 6.58 0.28
C HIS A 58 8.16 7.86 0.78
N GLU A 59 6.84 7.85 0.94
CA GLU A 59 6.02 9.00 1.36
C GLU A 59 5.54 8.82 2.83
N PRO A 60 6.14 9.50 3.82
CA PRO A 60 5.73 9.41 5.23
C PRO A 60 4.28 9.82 5.47
N GLU A 61 3.82 10.87 4.79
CA GLU A 61 2.45 11.39 4.93
C GLU A 61 1.38 10.36 4.56
N PHE A 62 1.73 9.36 3.76
CA PHE A 62 0.82 8.29 3.39
C PHE A 62 0.63 7.27 4.51
N TYR A 63 1.69 6.88 5.21
CA TYR A 63 1.67 5.71 6.11
C TYR A 63 1.65 6.05 7.60
N GLU A 64 2.19 7.20 8.02
CA GLU A 64 2.45 7.53 9.43
C GLU A 64 1.20 7.49 10.33
N ASP A 65 0.01 7.75 9.79
CA ASP A 65 -1.22 7.86 10.57
C ASP A 65 -2.02 6.55 10.72
N TRP A 66 -1.56 5.45 10.12
CA TRP A 66 -2.28 4.17 10.20
C TRP A 66 -1.41 2.93 10.34
N VAL A 67 -0.11 3.00 10.05
CA VAL A 67 0.75 1.85 10.29
C VAL A 67 0.95 1.61 11.77
N THR A 68 1.03 0.34 12.15
CA THR A 68 1.29 -0.03 13.54
C THR A 68 2.78 0.06 13.87
N HIS A 69 3.65 -0.32 12.94
CA HIS A 69 5.11 -0.41 13.13
C HIS A 69 5.80 0.12 11.87
N VAL A 70 6.91 0.84 12.04
CA VAL A 70 7.75 1.33 10.95
C VAL A 70 9.11 0.65 11.04
N TRP A 71 9.59 0.10 9.93
CA TRP A 71 10.94 -0.46 9.82
C TRP A 71 11.79 0.45 8.95
N ASN A 72 12.75 1.15 9.55
CA ASN A 72 13.77 1.87 8.80
C ASN A 72 14.89 0.90 8.38
N LEU A 73 14.99 0.63 7.09
CA LEU A 73 15.99 -0.28 6.51
C LEU A 73 17.36 0.37 6.27
N GLU A 74 17.48 1.71 6.39
CA GLU A 74 18.75 2.42 6.24
C GLU A 74 19.78 1.93 7.26
N GLU A 75 19.33 1.57 8.46
CA GLU A 75 20.19 1.05 9.54
C GLU A 75 20.52 -0.44 9.38
N TRP A 76 19.86 -1.15 8.46
CA TRP A 76 20.01 -2.60 8.31
C TRP A 76 21.18 -2.99 7.41
N THR A 77 21.79 -2.02 6.72
CA THR A 77 22.98 -2.25 5.90
C THR A 77 24.17 -1.43 6.40
N THR A 78 25.02 -2.08 7.19
CA THR A 78 26.45 -1.80 7.12
C THR A 78 27.00 -2.87 6.19
N LYS A 79 27.62 -2.50 5.06
CA LYS A 79 28.49 -3.46 4.38
C LYS A 79 29.53 -3.93 5.40
N ILE A 80 29.36 -5.14 5.91
CA ILE A 80 30.47 -5.98 6.35
C ILE A 80 30.74 -6.92 5.18
N VAL A 81 31.47 -6.40 4.18
CA VAL A 81 32.19 -7.23 3.21
C VAL A 81 33.62 -6.73 3.19
#